data_AF-A0A2X2JZE7-F1
#
_entry.id   AF-A0A2X2JZE7-F1
#
_cell.length_a   1.000
_cell.length_b   1.000
_cell.length_c   1.000
_cell.angle_alpha   90.00
_cell.angle_beta   90.00
_cell.angle_gamma   90.00
#
_symmetry.space_group_name_H-M   'P 1'
#
loop_
_entity.id
_entity.type
_entity.pdbx_description
1 polymer ?
#
loop_
_entity_poly.entity_id
_entity_poly.type
_entity_poly.pdbx_seq_one_letter_code
_entity_poly.pdbx_strand_id
1 'polypeptide(L)'
;MLSVVKPLQEFGKLDKCLSRYGTRFEFNNEKQVIFSSDVNNEDTFVILEDVISLRREENVLIGITQAPYIMGLADGLMKNDIPYKLISEGNCMGYHLR
;
A
#
# COMPACT_ATOMS: atom_id res chain seq x y z
N MET A 1 -15.88 -6.98 19.42
CA MET A 1 -15.71 -6.46 18.05
C MET A 1 -14.81 -5.24 18.14
N LEU A 2 -13.62 -5.26 17.54
CA LEU A 2 -12.74 -4.08 17.53
C LEU A 2 -13.45 -2.97 16.75
N SER A 3 -13.47 -1.75 17.30
CA SER A 3 -14.06 -0.60 16.60
C SER A 3 -13.22 -0.28 15.37
N VAL A 4 -13.78 -0.50 14.17
CA VAL A 4 -13.15 -0.18 12.88
C VAL A 4 -12.92 1.33 12.71
N VAL A 5 -13.55 2.14 13.57
CA VAL A 5 -13.42 3.60 13.59
C VAL A 5 -12.00 4.04 13.93
N LYS A 6 -11.33 3.38 14.88
CA LYS A 6 -10.02 3.82 15.36
C LYS A 6 -8.93 3.69 14.28
N PRO A 7 -8.76 2.56 13.57
CA PRO A 7 -7.80 2.46 12.48
C PRO A 7 -8.02 3.50 11.37
N LEU A 8 -9.27 3.73 10.97
CA LEU A 8 -9.60 4.71 9.92
C LEU A 8 -9.33 6.16 10.37
N GLN A 9 -9.61 6.51 11.63
CA GLN A 9 -9.29 7.83 12.18
C GLN A 9 -7.78 8.09 12.22
N GLU A 10 -6.99 7.10 12.63
CA GLU A 10 -5.53 7.23 12.64
C GLU A 10 -4.96 7.30 11.22
N PHE A 11 -5.52 6.51 10.29
CA PHE A 11 -5.19 6.64 8.87
C PHE A 11 -5.43 8.06 8.37
N GLY A 12 -6.61 8.64 8.63
CA GLY A 12 -6.92 10.01 8.17
C GLY A 12 -5.98 11.08 8.72
N LYS A 13 -5.48 10.91 9.96
CA LYS A 13 -4.45 11.80 10.53
C LYS A 13 -3.11 11.64 9.81
N LEU A 14 -2.70 10.39 9.53
CA LEU A 14 -1.46 10.08 8.82
C LEU A 14 -1.52 10.59 7.38
N ASP A 15 -2.58 10.29 6.63
CA ASP A 15 -2.77 10.73 5.26
C ASP A 15 -2.71 12.25 5.14
N LYS A 16 -3.42 12.99 6.01
CA LYS A 16 -3.34 14.45 6.06
C LYS A 16 -1.91 14.96 6.28
N CYS A 17 -1.11 14.24 7.04
CA CYS A 17 0.27 14.62 7.31
C CYS A 17 1.21 14.28 6.14
N LEU A 18 1.06 13.09 5.55
CA LEU A 18 2.00 12.49 4.60
C LEU A 18 1.72 12.89 3.14
N SER A 19 0.45 13.06 2.77
CA SER A 19 0.04 13.30 1.38
C SER A 19 0.62 14.56 0.73
N ARG A 20 1.05 15.54 1.54
CA ARG A 20 1.75 16.76 1.07
C ARG A 20 3.20 16.54 0.66
N TYR A 21 3.80 15.41 1.07
CA TYR A 21 5.18 15.03 0.73
C TYR A 21 5.23 13.90 -0.30
N GLY A 22 4.09 13.26 -0.57
CA GLY A 22 4.00 12.12 -1.49
C GLY A 22 3.93 12.52 -2.95
N THR A 23 4.48 11.67 -3.81
CA THR A 23 4.27 11.73 -5.25
C THR A 23 3.03 10.92 -5.62
N ARG A 24 2.02 11.58 -6.18
CA ARG A 24 0.73 11.00 -6.55
C ARG A 24 0.88 10.02 -7.73
N PHE A 25 0.07 8.98 -7.74
CA PHE A 25 -0.11 8.08 -8.87
C PHE A 25 -1.59 7.75 -9.07
N GLU A 26 -1.93 7.38 -10.30
CA GLU A 26 -3.24 6.92 -10.72
C GLU A 26 -3.05 5.87 -11.83
N PHE A 27 -3.76 4.76 -11.69
CA PHE A 27 -3.71 3.63 -12.60
C PHE A 27 -5.13 3.28 -13.03
N ASN A 28 -5.35 3.20 -14.35
CA ASN A 28 -6.68 3.05 -14.93
C ASN A 28 -6.92 1.62 -15.42
N ASN A 29 -7.82 0.90 -14.73
CA ASN A 29 -8.53 -0.31 -15.10
C ASN A 29 -7.71 -1.52 -15.60
N GLU A 30 -6.41 -1.56 -15.34
CA GLU A 30 -5.58 -2.73 -15.60
C GLU A 30 -4.96 -3.24 -14.29
N LYS A 31 -4.97 -4.57 -14.14
CA LYS A 31 -4.28 -5.25 -13.04
C LYS A 31 -2.78 -5.03 -13.20
N GLN A 32 -2.16 -4.37 -12.23
CA GLN A 32 -0.74 -4.02 -12.32
C GLN A 32 -0.03 -4.07 -10.96
N VAL A 33 1.28 -4.29 -10.99
CA VAL A 33 2.11 -4.27 -9.79
C VAL A 33 2.31 -2.80 -9.37
N ILE A 34 1.87 -2.46 -8.16
CA ILE A 34 2.03 -1.12 -7.58
C ILE A 34 3.33 -1.04 -6.76
N PHE A 35 3.65 -2.11 -6.04
CA PHE A 35 4.83 -2.21 -5.18
C PHE A 35 5.47 -3.59 -5.34
N SER A 36 6.80 -3.61 -5.34
CA SER A 36 7.57 -4.85 -5.27
C SER A 36 8.82 -4.64 -4.40
N SER A 37 9.09 -5.54 -3.47
CA SER A 37 10.20 -5.39 -2.51
C SER A 37 11.59 -5.27 -3.17
N ASP A 38 11.79 -5.78 -4.39
CA ASP A 38 13.04 -5.66 -5.15
C ASP A 38 13.27 -4.25 -5.73
N VAL A 39 12.22 -3.45 -5.89
CA VAL A 39 12.27 -2.11 -6.50
C VAL A 39 11.99 -1.01 -5.47
N ASN A 40 11.16 -1.30 -4.48
CA ASN A 40 10.54 -0.31 -3.60
C ASN A 40 10.80 -0.56 -2.11
N ASN A 41 11.88 -1.27 -1.74
CA ASN A 41 12.17 -1.64 -0.35
C ASN A 41 12.32 -0.47 0.64
N GLU A 42 12.56 0.74 0.16
CA GLU A 42 12.66 1.95 0.99
C GLU A 42 11.44 2.89 0.85
N ASP A 43 10.53 2.58 -0.08
CA ASP A 43 9.38 3.42 -0.39
C ASP A 43 8.17 3.05 0.47
N THR A 44 7.42 4.07 0.92
CA THR A 44 6.10 3.87 1.54
C THR A 44 5.00 4.17 0.53
N PHE A 45 4.09 3.23 0.32
CA PHE A 45 2.94 3.39 -0.56
C PHE A 45 1.65 3.54 0.24
N VAL A 46 0.85 4.55 -0.11
CA VAL A 46 -0.47 4.80 0.48
C VAL A 46 -1.51 4.65 -0.62
N ILE A 47 -2.38 3.66 -0.47
CA ILE A 47 -3.49 3.37 -1.38
C ILE A 47 -4.76 4.03 -0.81
N LEU A 48 -5.36 4.90 -1.61
CA LEU A 48 -6.56 5.67 -1.26
C LEU A 48 -7.82 5.10 -1.91
N GLU A 49 -7.66 4.51 -3.09
CA GLU A 49 -8.73 3.86 -3.84
C GLU A 49 -8.16 2.60 -4.51
N ASP A 50 -8.89 1.49 -4.40
CA ASP A 50 -8.81 0.19 -5.11
C ASP A 50 -9.11 -0.98 -4.15
N VAL A 51 -9.26 -2.18 -4.72
CA VAL A 51 -9.02 -3.48 -4.08
C VAL A 51 -7.62 -3.95 -4.45
N ILE A 52 -6.85 -4.33 -3.44
CA ILE A 52 -5.43 -4.65 -3.58
C ILE A 52 -5.18 -6.09 -3.16
N SER A 53 -4.39 -6.83 -3.94
CA SER A 53 -3.87 -8.13 -3.54
C SER A 53 -2.41 -8.08 -3.10
N LEU A 54 -2.12 -8.70 -1.97
CA LEU A 54 -0.78 -8.91 -1.43
C LEU A 54 -0.32 -10.33 -1.80
N ARG A 55 0.81 -10.43 -2.50
CA ARG A 55 1.35 -11.70 -2.99
C ARG A 55 2.80 -11.90 -2.56
N ARG A 56 3.20 -13.16 -2.45
CA ARG A 56 4.57 -13.57 -2.08
C ARG A 56 5.10 -14.62 -3.05
N GLU A 57 6.43 -14.66 -3.25
CA GLU A 57 7.15 -15.69 -4.03
C GLU A 57 6.52 -15.91 -5.43
N GLU A 58 6.10 -17.13 -5.75
CA GLU A 58 5.48 -17.57 -7.02
C GLU A 58 4.02 -17.07 -7.16
N ASN A 59 3.76 -15.80 -6.81
CA ASN A 59 2.45 -15.15 -6.84
C ASN A 59 1.38 -15.75 -5.91
N VAL A 60 1.80 -16.39 -4.82
CA VAL A 60 0.90 -16.91 -3.78
C VAL A 60 0.13 -15.74 -3.16
N LEU A 61 -1.21 -15.79 -3.20
CA LEU A 61 -2.07 -14.78 -2.60
C LEU A 61 -2.06 -14.94 -1.07
N ILE A 62 -1.56 -13.92 -0.37
CA ILE A 62 -1.46 -13.91 1.10
C ILE A 62 -2.56 -13.06 1.72
N GLY A 63 -3.03 -12.04 1.01
CA GLY A 63 -4.11 -11.19 1.47
C GLY A 63 -4.76 -10.42 0.35
N ILE A 64 -6.01 -10.02 0.59
CA ILE A 64 -6.74 -9.05 -0.23
C ILE A 64 -7.37 -8.04 0.71
N THR A 65 -7.27 -6.77 0.37
CA THR A 65 -7.84 -5.68 1.17
C THR A 65 -8.39 -4.59 0.27
N GLN A 66 -9.38 -3.86 0.77
CA GLN A 66 -9.83 -2.64 0.14
C GLN A 66 -9.10 -1.44 0.76
N ALA A 67 -8.91 -0.39 -0.03
CA ALA A 67 -8.42 0.89 0.48
C ALA A 67 -9.31 1.40 1.65
N PRO A 68 -8.75 2.16 2.61
CA PRO A 68 -7.37 2.67 2.63
C PRO A 68 -6.34 1.64 3.14
N TYR A 69 -5.13 1.67 2.55
CA TYR A 69 -4.03 0.75 2.90
C TYR A 69 -2.67 1.45 2.85
N ILE A 70 -1.72 1.03 3.71
CA ILE A 70 -0.34 1.53 3.72
C ILE A 70 0.62 0.34 3.66
N MET A 71 1.56 0.38 2.71
CA MET A 71 2.68 -0.56 2.58
C MET A 71 4.00 0.18 2.82
N GLY A 72 4.99 -0.48 3.42
CA GLY A 72 6.35 0.07 3.56
C GLY A 72 6.57 1.00 4.75
N LEU A 73 5.54 1.34 5.53
CA LEU A 73 5.66 2.29 6.66
C LEU A 73 6.67 1.84 7.72
N ALA A 74 6.82 0.54 7.92
CA ALA A 74 7.74 -0.03 8.91
C ALA A 74 9.10 -0.44 8.32
N ASP A 75 9.27 -0.40 6.99
CA ASP A 75 10.43 -0.99 6.32
C ASP A 75 11.72 -0.19 6.59
N GLY A 76 11.61 1.11 6.88
CA GLY A 76 12.71 1.94 7.37
C GLY A 76 13.10 1.70 8.85
N LEU A 77 12.30 0.95 9.61
CA LEU A 77 12.53 0.67 11.04
C LEU A 77 12.86 -0.79 11.31
N MET A 78 12.27 -1.70 10.54
CA MET A 78 12.42 -3.15 10.70
C MET A 78 12.82 -3.75 9.37
N LYS A 79 13.92 -4.50 9.37
CA LYS A 79 14.35 -5.22 8.17
C LYS A 79 13.32 -6.31 7.85
N ASN A 80 12.76 -6.25 6.65
CA ASN A 80 11.80 -7.22 6.16
C ASN A 80 12.45 -8.03 5.02
N ASP A 81 12.95 -9.22 5.33
CA ASP A 81 13.69 -10.06 4.37
C ASP A 81 12.76 -10.87 3.43
N ILE A 82 11.44 -10.77 3.63
CA ILE A 82 10.46 -11.52 2.84
C ILE A 82 9.94 -10.63 1.69
N PRO A 83 10.13 -11.02 0.42
CA PRO A 83 9.70 -10.22 -0.71
C PRO A 83 8.19 -10.33 -0.94
N TYR A 84 7.53 -9.18 -1.00
CA TYR A 84 6.11 -9.06 -1.29
C TYR A 84 5.85 -8.22 -2.55
N LYS A 85 4.72 -8.51 -3.19
CA LYS A 85 4.17 -7.71 -4.29
C LYS A 85 2.78 -7.23 -3.92
N LEU A 86 2.53 -5.96 -4.21
CA LEU A 86 1.22 -5.35 -4.10
C LEU A 86 0.67 -5.16 -5.51
N ILE A 87 -0.53 -5.69 -5.79
CA ILE A 87 -1.14 -5.66 -7.11
C ILE A 87 -2.50 -4.97 -7.05
N SER A 88 -2.73 -4.00 -7.93
CA SER A 88 -4.06 -3.41 -8.17
C SER A 88 -4.98 -4.45 -8.79
N GLU A 89 -6.22 -4.55 -8.33
CA GLU A 89 -7.23 -5.40 -9.00
C GLU A 89 -8.21 -4.56 -9.84
N GLY A 90 -8.08 -3.23 -9.83
CA GLY A 90 -8.86 -2.31 -10.65
C GLY A 90 -8.22 -0.93 -10.76
N ASN A 91 -9.05 0.12 -10.69
CA ASN A 91 -8.58 1.50 -10.64
C ASN A 91 -7.88 1.76 -9.31
N CYS A 92 -6.63 2.20 -9.38
CA CYS A 92 -5.83 2.45 -8.19
C CYS A 92 -5.31 3.87 -8.13
N MET A 93 -5.57 4.53 -7.00
CA MET A 93 -5.10 5.87 -6.71
C MET A 93 -4.39 5.92 -5.37
N GLY A 94 -3.33 6.70 -5.31
CA GLY A 94 -2.53 6.82 -4.10
C GLY A 94 -1.37 7.79 -4.23
N TYR A 95 -0.43 7.65 -3.32
CA TYR A 95 0.87 8.30 -3.41
C TYR A 95 1.95 7.42 -2.80
N HIS A 96 3.19 7.71 -3.17
CA HIS A 96 4.37 7.09 -2.58
C HIS A 96 5.30 8.15 -1.99
N LEU A 97 5.98 7.77 -0.92
CA LEU A 97 7.03 8.53 -0.26
C LEU A 97 8.35 7.79 -0.52
N ARG A 98 9.39 8.54 -0.91
CA ARG A 98 10.78 8.09 -0.95
C ARG A 98 11.54 8.66 0.24
#